data_AF-A0A743P7T4-F1
#
_entry.id   AF-A0A743P7T4-F1
#
_cell.length_a   1.000
_cell.length_b   1.000
_cell.length_c   1.000
_cell.angle_alpha   90.00
_cell.angle_beta   90.00
_cell.angle_gamma   90.00
#
_symmetry.space_group_name_H-M   'P 1'
#
loop_
_entity.id
_entity.type
_entity.pdbx_description
1 polymer ?
#
loop_
_entity_poly.entity_id
_entity_poly.type
_entity_poly.pdbx_seq_one_letter_code
_entity_poly.pdbx_strand_id
1 'polypeptide(L)' 'MEQSAHEDRSRLPKADAPRRQISLRLTEDEREELEALAKKDGRSRSGMAHRLYMRGLAEIKNEMQKGES' A
#
# COMPACT_ATOMS: atom_id res chain seq x y z
N MET A 1 36.80 13.28 -21.86
CA MET A 1 36.32 12.69 -20.59
C MET A 1 35.62 11.41 -20.97
N GLU A 2 36.26 10.26 -20.74
CA GLU A 2 35.64 8.95 -20.99
C GLU A 2 34.76 8.59 -19.81
N GLN A 3 33.50 8.23 -20.09
CA GLN A 3 32.58 7.74 -19.09
C GLN A 3 32.78 6.24 -18.95
N SER A 4 33.39 5.83 -17.84
CA SER A 4 33.60 4.43 -17.47
C SER A 4 32.27 3.69 -17.46
N ALA A 5 32.19 2.60 -18.22
CA ALA A 5 31.04 1.71 -18.28
C ALA A 5 30.70 1.23 -16.87
N HIS A 6 29.61 1.76 -16.32
CA HIS A 6 29.11 1.31 -15.03
C HIS A 6 28.52 -0.08 -15.27
N GLU A 7 29.21 -1.12 -14.80
CA GLU A 7 28.73 -2.50 -14.86
C GLU A 7 27.31 -2.55 -14.32
N ASP A 8 26.39 -2.87 -15.23
CA ASP A 8 24.95 -2.93 -15.01
C ASP A 8 24.71 -3.91 -13.86
N ARG A 9 24.37 -3.38 -12.68
CA ARG A 9 23.99 -4.21 -11.54
C ARG A 9 22.86 -5.10 -12.00
N SER A 10 23.17 -6.38 -12.21
CA SER A 10 22.27 -7.42 -12.71
C SER A 10 20.85 -7.20 -12.21
N ARG A 11 20.01 -6.63 -13.09
CA ARG A 11 18.61 -6.35 -12.76
C ARG A 11 17.93 -7.70 -12.70
N LEU A 12 17.55 -8.12 -11.50
CA LEU A 12 16.68 -9.29 -11.31
C LEU A 12 15.51 -9.19 -12.31
N PRO A 13 15.12 -10.31 -12.94
CA PRO A 13 14.04 -10.29 -13.91
C PRO A 13 12.80 -9.68 -13.25
N LYS A 14 12.19 -8.73 -13.95
CA LYS A 14 10.93 -8.12 -13.52
C LYS A 14 9.92 -9.25 -13.33
N ALA A 15 9.22 -9.26 -12.20
CA ALA A 15 8.21 -10.27 -11.92
C ALA A 15 7.18 -10.34 -13.08
N ASP A 16 6.79 -11.55 -13.47
CA ASP A 16 5.83 -11.80 -14.57
C ASP A 16 4.46 -11.13 -14.34
N ALA A 17 4.09 -10.95 -13.07
CA ALA A 17 2.90 -10.21 -12.66
C ALA A 17 3.28 -9.15 -11.61
N PRO A 18 3.73 -7.95 -12.04
CA PRO A 18 4.06 -6.89 -11.09
C PRO A 18 2.79 -6.47 -10.35
N ARG A 19 2.90 -6.32 -9.02
CA ARG A 19 1.81 -5.76 -8.22
C ARG A 19 1.54 -4.34 -8.71
N ARG A 20 0.32 -4.08 -9.20
CA ARG A 20 -0.12 -2.73 -9.56
C ARG A 20 -0.35 -1.93 -8.28
N GLN A 21 0.62 -1.10 -7.94
CA GLN A 21 0.53 -0.23 -6.77
C GLN A 21 -0.37 0.97 -7.09
N ILE A 22 -1.24 1.33 -6.16
CA ILE A 22 -2.00 2.58 -6.20
C ILE A 22 -1.40 3.51 -5.15
N SER A 23 -1.03 4.72 -5.58
CA SER A 23 -0.57 5.76 -4.66
C SER A 23 -1.75 6.36 -3.91
N LEU A 24 -1.76 6.21 -2.59
CA LEU A 24 -2.72 6.86 -1.71
C LEU A 24 -2.14 8.20 -1.22
N ARG A 25 -2.85 9.30 -1.46
CA ARG A 25 -2.48 10.61 -0.91
C ARG A 25 -2.99 10.67 0.52
N LEU A 26 -2.09 10.97 1.45
CA LEU A 26 -2.40 11.18 2.86
C LEU A 26 -1.86 12.56 3.27
N THR A 27 -2.56 13.24 4.15
CA THR A 27 -2.02 14.39 4.88
C THR A 27 -0.92 13.91 5.85
N GLU A 28 -0.20 14.86 6.45
CA GLU A 28 0.82 14.53 7.45
C GLU A 28 0.19 13.83 8.67
N ASP A 29 -0.91 14.39 9.18
CA ASP A 29 -1.65 13.83 10.32
C ASP A 29 -2.16 12.41 10.04
N GLU A 30 -2.77 12.18 8.88
CA GLU A 30 -3.28 10.85 8.48
C GLU A 30 -2.13 9.83 8.38
N ARG A 31 -0.96 10.28 7.92
CA ARG A 31 0.23 9.43 7.83
C ARG A 31 0.78 9.09 9.21
N GLU A 32 0.83 10.05 10.14
CA GLU A 32 1.27 9.82 11.51
C GLU A 32 0.33 8.87 12.25
N GLU A 33 -0.98 9.04 12.09
CA GLU A 33 -1.98 8.15 12.68
C GLU A 33 -1.82 6.71 12.16
N LEU A 34 -1.67 6.54 10.84
CA LEU A 34 -1.43 5.25 10.22
C LEU A 34 -0.15 4.59 10.76
N GLU A 35 0.91 5.37 10.97
CA GLU A 35 2.18 4.90 11.50
C GLU A 35 2.08 4.48 12.96
N ALA A 36 1.36 5.24 13.79
CA ALA A 36 1.07 4.90 15.18
C ALA A 36 0.24 3.61 15.29
N LEU A 37 -0.80 3.46 14.46
CA LEU A 37 -1.62 2.25 14.38
C LEU A 37 -0.80 1.03 13.97
N ALA A 38 0.01 1.18 12.90
CA ALA A 38 0.88 0.12 12.41
C ALA A 38 1.87 -0.35 13.49
N LYS A 39 2.50 0.59 14.21
CA LYS A 39 3.40 0.30 15.32
C LYS A 39 2.70 -0.43 16.46
N LYS A 40 1.50 0.03 16.85
CA LYS A 40 0.70 -0.60 17.92
C LYS A 40 0.33 -2.05 17.60
N ASP A 41 0.05 -2.33 16.33
CA ASP A 41 -0.38 -3.66 15.85
C ASP A 41 0.80 -4.52 15.35
N GLY A 42 2.05 -4.04 15.47
CA GLY A 42 3.25 -4.77 15.06
C GLY A 42 3.36 -5.04 13.56
N ARG A 43 2.79 -4.18 12.71
CA ARG A 43 2.72 -4.36 11.25
C ARG A 43 3.42 -3.24 10.50
N SER A 44 3.69 -3.47 9.22
CA SER A 44 4.15 -2.41 8.32
C SER A 44 3.02 -1.42 8.01
N ARG A 45 3.37 -0.17 7.70
CA ARG A 45 2.39 0.87 7.28
C ARG A 45 1.52 0.42 6.11
N SER A 46 2.12 -0.17 5.07
CA SER A 46 1.38 -0.68 3.91
C SER A 46 0.44 -1.84 4.28
N GLY A 47 0.86 -2.71 5.21
CA GLY A 47 0.01 -3.78 5.73
C GLY A 47 -1.18 -3.25 6.52
N MET A 48 -0.95 -2.23 7.36
CA MET A 48 -2.03 -1.55 8.09
C MET A 48 -2.98 -0.83 7.14
N ALA A 49 -2.48 -0.08 6.17
CA ALA A 49 -3.30 0.60 5.16
C ALA A 49 -4.17 -0.40 4.37
N HIS A 50 -3.60 -1.54 3.98
CA HIS A 50 -4.35 -2.60 3.31
C HIS A 50 -5.45 -3.18 4.21
N ARG A 51 -5.17 -3.38 5.50
CA ARG A 51 -6.15 -3.88 6.48
C ARG A 51 -7.32 -2.90 6.65
N LEU A 52 -7.03 -1.61 6.79
CA LEU A 52 -8.05 -0.57 6.90
C LEU A 52 -8.91 -0.52 5.63
N TYR A 53 -8.28 -0.57 4.46
CA TYR A 53 -9.00 -0.63 3.17
C TYR A 53 -9.95 -1.83 3.09
N MET A 54 -9.49 -3.04 3.45
CA MET A 54 -10.33 -4.24 3.45
C MET A 54 -11.51 -4.12 4.41
N ARG A 55 -11.30 -3.50 5.59
CA ARG A 55 -12.36 -3.28 6.56
C ARG A 55 -13.41 -2.30 6.05
N GLY A 56 -12.99 -1.14 5.55
CA GLY A 56 -13.90 -0.17 4.95
C GLY A 56 -14.67 -0.74 3.75
N LEU A 57 -14.02 -1.55 2.92
CA LEU A 57 -14.67 -2.23 1.81
C LEU A 57 -15.77 -3.19 2.27
N ALA A 58 -15.55 -3.92 3.37
CA ALA A 58 -16.57 -4.82 3.93
C ALA A 58 -17.77 -4.03 4.47
N GLU A 59 -17.53 -2.91 5.15
CA GLU A 59 -18.58 -2.02 5.67
C GLU A 59 -19.44 -1.45 4.54
N ILE A 60 -18.82 -0.90 3.49
CA ILE A 60 -19.51 -0.38 2.30
C ILE A 60 -20.36 -1.48 1.63
N LYS A 61 -19.80 -2.69 1.45
CA LYS A 61 -20.54 -3.81 0.86
C LYS A 61 -21.76 -4.21 1.69
N ASN A 62 -21.64 -4.14 3.02
CA ASN A 62 -22.74 -4.45 3.93
C ASN A 62 -23.83 -3.37 3.88
N GLU A 63 -23.45 -2.09 3.74
CA GLU A 63 -24.40 -0.99 3.57
C GLU A 63 -25.19 -1.13 2.26
N MET A 64 -24.51 -1.45 1.16
CA MET A 64 -25.15 -1.65 -0.14
C MET A 64 -26.18 -2.78 -0.10
N GLN A 65 -25.85 -3.91 0.54
CA GLN A 65 -26.79 -5.04 0.69
C GLN A 65 -28.00 -4.72 1.57
N LYS A 66 -27.87 -3.78 2.52
CA LYS A 66 -28.98 -3.36 3.39
C LYS A 66 -29.93 -2.36 2.73
N GLY A 67 -29.48 -1.63 1.70
CA GLY A 67 -30.31 -0.70 0.93
C GLY A 67 -31.20 -1.35 -0.13
N GLU A 68 -31.02 -2.66 -0.37
CA GLU A 68 -31.77 -3.45 -1.36
C GLU A 68 -32.86 -4.35 -0.73
N SER A 69 -33.17 -4.16 0.57
CA SER A 69 -34.18 -4.94 1.32
C SER A 69 -35.39 -4.09 1.72
#